data_AF-A0A3N1UP65-F1
#
_entry.id   AF-A0A3N1UP65-F1
#
_cell.length_a   1.000
_cell.length_b   1.000
_cell.length_c   1.000
_cell.angle_alpha   90.00
_cell.angle_beta   90.00
_cell.angle_gamma   90.00
#
_symmetry.space_group_name_H-M   'P 1'
#
loop_
_entity.id
_entity.type
_entity.pdbx_description
1 polymer ?
#
loop_
_entity_poly.entity_id
_entity_poly.type
_entity_poly.pdbx_seq_one_letter_code
_entity_poly.pdbx_strand_id
1 'polypeptide(L)'
;MSVGSERAGRPAHPGPARPGPGLPASARQREVLLDAMAAGPGAGGHVEQLHWCWYGPLDTRRFLAAWQSVYDREAALRAAFAPYGARGGPRVVVHRRVAPQLVRHPYGSADRQTLLAAERRRGFDPTRPGLLRIAVLDEQPGPAGRKRVILTYHQAMLDGRSVRMLVRAFVRAYLAEGACAGGERRPDVRDHLRWLAGQDRGPARAFWLRAAPPAGSATLPPGGGGVAGVRTTARLAPYEASLLRDWSAAQGVTESTALQAAWALQLRRAVPEGGPVPVAFATAVSGRGIPLDGASRLPGPLCNPLPMSVVVDPEALFAGLLADLAGRAFDLSAYEWVSAGQVGAWNGRTPAGPAAETLLSFDPPPSTAADPLDEDLAAQGVRLAGPETVTAPGGHALSLSAHHDREGGLVLTGVQDRTRRADAREAVHRTASLLRQFPTTDRRLTTVAETLRLLGPWPPKRQPAPGAAEPVEAAEIAEAADRVERVGPVERTGLVVLRRAARPGAGAVVLVPPPGGPAGGFVAPLRVHRWEGQLAALDAPVDAAGCVAALRPVLAAGEPLVLGCHTAGAGLAHEIARRVAAFGWPEPAVAVAPDAGSLSRALAAALR
;
A
#
# COMPACT_ATOMS: atom_id res chain seq x y z
N MET A 1 87.67 3.68 -5.32
CA MET A 1 86.85 2.61 -5.94
C MET A 1 86.18 1.82 -4.83
N SER A 2 84.88 2.02 -4.61
CA SER A 2 83.91 0.93 -4.43
C SER A 2 82.51 1.56 -4.34
N VAL A 3 81.61 1.05 -5.17
CA VAL A 3 80.29 1.60 -5.49
C VAL A 3 79.27 1.08 -4.46
N GLY A 4 78.61 1.99 -3.74
CA GLY A 4 77.52 1.68 -2.81
C GLY A 4 76.18 1.65 -3.53
N SER A 5 75.48 0.53 -3.42
CA SER A 5 74.15 0.27 -3.99
C SER A 5 73.08 1.18 -3.36
N GLU A 6 72.42 2.01 -4.19
CA GLU A 6 71.17 2.69 -3.87
C GLU A 6 70.00 1.69 -3.93
N ARG A 7 69.28 1.53 -2.80
CA ARG A 7 67.92 0.97 -2.79
C ARG A 7 66.93 2.13 -2.66
N ALA A 8 66.28 2.46 -3.77
CA ALA A 8 65.15 3.38 -3.82
C ALA A 8 63.98 2.85 -2.97
N GLY A 9 63.59 3.60 -1.94
CA GLY A 9 62.40 3.32 -1.13
C GLY A 9 61.12 3.58 -1.94
N ARG A 10 60.24 2.57 -2.02
CA ARG A 10 58.87 2.72 -2.54
C ARG A 10 58.10 3.79 -1.75
N PRO A 11 57.32 4.66 -2.40
CA PRO A 11 56.45 5.59 -1.68
C PRO A 11 55.34 4.80 -0.96
N ALA A 12 55.25 5.01 0.35
CA ALA A 12 54.19 4.46 1.18
C ALA A 12 52.82 4.93 0.66
N HIS A 13 51.93 3.98 0.35
CA HIS A 13 50.53 4.29 0.09
C HIS A 13 49.93 5.04 1.29
N PRO A 14 49.24 6.17 1.08
CA PRO A 14 48.51 6.82 2.17
C PRO A 14 47.40 5.87 2.61
N GLY A 15 47.50 5.36 3.84
CA GLY A 15 46.42 4.61 4.47
C GLY A 15 45.11 5.41 4.48
N PRO A 16 43.95 4.75 4.61
CA PRO A 16 42.66 5.43 4.56
C PRO A 16 42.61 6.54 5.62
N ALA A 17 42.39 7.78 5.15
CA ALA A 17 42.29 8.95 5.99
C ALA A 17 41.28 8.68 7.13
N ARG A 18 41.71 8.86 8.39
CA ARG A 18 40.84 8.76 9.55
C ARG A 18 39.60 9.65 9.33
N PRO A 19 38.38 9.12 9.37
CA PRO A 19 37.19 9.94 9.27
C PRO A 19 37.19 10.97 10.41
N GLY A 20 36.70 12.19 10.13
CA GLY A 20 36.53 13.22 11.17
C GLY A 20 35.63 12.73 12.32
N PRO A 21 35.57 13.47 13.45
CA PRO A 21 34.72 13.09 14.58
C PRO A 21 33.25 13.13 14.11
N GLY A 22 32.66 11.98 13.83
CA GLY A 22 31.28 11.87 13.29
C GLY A 22 30.25 12.61 14.16
N LEU A 23 29.00 12.73 13.71
CA LEU A 23 27.95 13.37 14.50
C LEU A 23 27.23 12.34 15.40
N PRO A 24 26.71 12.71 16.59
CA PRO A 24 25.89 11.79 17.38
C PRO A 24 24.72 11.26 16.57
N ALA A 25 24.44 9.96 16.66
CA ALA A 25 23.25 9.39 16.05
C ALA A 25 21.97 9.97 16.68
N SER A 26 20.92 10.12 15.87
CA SER A 26 19.60 10.55 16.36
C SER A 26 19.04 9.56 17.39
N ALA A 27 18.06 9.99 18.18
CA ALA A 27 17.38 9.09 19.11
C ALA A 27 16.75 7.89 18.38
N ARG A 28 16.10 8.15 17.23
CA ARG A 28 15.52 7.11 16.38
C ARG A 28 16.55 6.12 15.83
N GLN A 29 17.71 6.62 15.38
CA GLN A 29 18.79 5.74 14.90
C GLN A 29 19.32 4.84 16.02
N ARG A 30 19.45 5.37 17.25
CA ARG A 30 19.87 4.58 18.42
C ARG A 30 18.87 3.49 18.76
N GLU A 31 17.58 3.79 18.72
CA GLU A 31 16.51 2.80 18.94
C GLU A 31 16.57 1.67 17.91
N VAL A 32 16.62 2.01 16.62
CA VAL A 32 16.71 1.01 15.54
C VAL A 32 17.95 0.12 15.69
N LEU A 33 19.08 0.68 16.11
CA LEU A 33 20.29 -0.11 16.37
C LEU A 33 20.15 -1.01 17.61
N LEU A 34 19.53 -0.52 18.69
CA LEU A 34 19.28 -1.32 19.89
C LEU A 34 18.31 -2.47 19.62
N ASP A 35 17.21 -2.20 18.91
CA ASP A 35 16.22 -3.20 18.49
C ASP A 35 16.86 -4.26 17.58
N ALA A 36 17.71 -3.85 16.63
CA ALA A 36 18.44 -4.77 15.77
C ALA A 36 19.43 -5.65 16.55
N MET A 37 20.11 -5.11 17.56
CA MET A 37 20.98 -5.89 18.44
C MET A 37 20.18 -6.88 19.31
N ALA A 38 19.02 -6.47 19.83
CA ALA A 38 18.16 -7.31 20.66
C ALA A 38 17.55 -8.49 19.89
N ALA A 39 17.23 -8.30 18.60
CA ALA A 39 16.70 -9.37 17.74
C ALA A 39 17.72 -10.49 17.45
N GLY A 40 19.02 -10.22 17.64
CA GLY A 40 20.10 -11.17 17.42
C GLY A 40 20.55 -11.30 15.95
N PRO A 41 21.74 -11.88 15.69
CA PRO A 41 22.28 -12.05 14.35
C PRO A 41 21.37 -12.91 13.46
N GLY A 42 21.20 -12.53 12.20
CA GLY A 42 20.44 -13.33 11.21
C GLY A 42 18.92 -13.17 11.27
N ALA A 43 18.37 -12.48 12.28
CA ALA A 43 16.93 -12.18 12.38
C ALA A 43 16.43 -11.21 11.30
N GLY A 44 17.34 -10.50 10.62
CA GLY A 44 16.98 -9.49 9.62
C GLY A 44 16.28 -8.26 10.21
N GLY A 45 16.45 -8.01 11.52
CA GLY A 45 15.84 -6.88 12.21
C GLY A 45 16.20 -5.56 11.53
N HIS A 46 15.18 -4.74 11.23
CA HIS A 46 15.33 -3.46 10.55
C HIS A 46 16.01 -3.50 9.17
N VAL A 47 16.05 -4.67 8.52
CA VAL A 47 16.52 -4.84 7.14
C VAL A 47 15.33 -4.91 6.21
N GLU A 48 15.25 -3.91 5.33
CA GLU A 48 14.16 -3.72 4.41
C GLU A 48 14.54 -4.01 2.97
N GLN A 49 13.53 -4.29 2.15
CA GLN A 49 13.72 -4.54 0.73
C GLN A 49 12.77 -3.73 -0.12
N LEU A 50 13.29 -3.19 -1.22
CA LEU A 50 12.52 -2.61 -2.29
C LEU A 50 12.95 -3.29 -3.59
N HIS A 51 12.00 -3.74 -4.40
CA HIS A 51 12.32 -4.37 -5.67
C HIS A 51 11.41 -3.90 -6.80
N TRP A 52 11.94 -3.88 -8.01
CA TRP A 52 11.19 -3.61 -9.23
C TRP A 52 11.65 -4.52 -10.36
N CYS A 53 10.84 -4.59 -11.42
CA CYS A 53 11.20 -5.31 -12.64
C CYS A 53 11.80 -4.35 -13.66
N TRP A 54 12.82 -4.82 -14.37
CA TRP A 54 13.45 -4.17 -15.49
C TRP A 54 13.14 -5.00 -16.74
N TYR A 55 12.57 -4.37 -17.76
CA TYR A 55 12.31 -4.97 -19.06
C TYR A 55 13.20 -4.31 -20.11
N GLY A 56 13.68 -5.11 -21.07
CA GLY A 56 14.59 -4.64 -22.10
C GLY A 56 16.07 -4.84 -21.73
N PRO A 57 16.99 -4.36 -22.58
CA PRO A 57 18.42 -4.54 -22.38
C PRO A 57 18.89 -3.84 -21.10
N LEU A 58 19.84 -4.45 -20.40
CA LEU A 58 20.50 -3.87 -19.23
C LEU A 58 21.99 -3.76 -19.50
N ASP A 59 22.48 -2.54 -19.74
CA ASP A 59 23.91 -2.27 -19.77
C ASP A 59 24.44 -2.30 -18.34
N THR A 60 25.17 -3.38 -18.00
CA THR A 60 25.68 -3.58 -16.64
C THR A 60 26.77 -2.57 -16.28
N ARG A 61 27.58 -2.11 -17.25
CA ARG A 61 28.63 -1.11 -17.00
C ARG A 61 28.00 0.22 -16.64
N ARG A 62 27.01 0.64 -17.43
CA ARG A 62 26.23 1.87 -17.20
C ARG A 62 25.41 1.78 -15.91
N PHE A 63 24.85 0.60 -15.61
CA PHE A 63 24.14 0.35 -14.34
C PHE A 63 25.04 0.55 -13.12
N LEU A 64 26.24 -0.02 -13.15
CA LEU A 64 27.23 0.13 -12.08
C LEU A 64 27.73 1.57 -11.96
N ALA A 65 28.02 2.24 -13.08
CA ALA A 65 28.45 3.63 -13.09
C ALA A 65 27.37 4.57 -12.51
N ALA A 66 26.11 4.35 -12.87
CA ALA A 66 24.97 5.09 -12.33
C ALA A 66 24.84 4.93 -10.81
N TRP A 67 24.92 3.70 -10.28
CA TRP A 67 24.90 3.47 -8.84
C TRP A 67 26.11 4.07 -8.13
N GLN A 68 27.31 3.98 -8.72
CA GLN A 68 28.49 4.63 -8.15
C GLN A 68 28.29 6.15 -8.03
N SER A 69 27.73 6.78 -9.06
CA SER A 69 27.40 8.20 -9.07
C SER A 69 26.43 8.58 -7.94
N VAL A 70 25.40 7.76 -7.70
CA VAL A 70 24.48 7.93 -6.58
C VAL A 70 25.19 7.78 -5.23
N TYR A 71 26.07 6.78 -5.07
CA TYR A 71 26.86 6.58 -3.85
C TYR A 71 27.78 7.76 -3.56
N ASP A 72 28.42 8.31 -4.58
CA ASP A 72 29.35 9.43 -4.42
C ASP A 72 28.60 10.69 -3.96
N ARG A 73 27.40 10.93 -4.50
CA ARG A 73 26.55 12.08 -4.13
C ARG A 73 25.88 11.95 -2.77
N GLU A 74 25.33 10.78 -2.45
CA GLU A 74 24.42 10.62 -1.32
C GLU A 74 25.15 10.15 -0.05
N ALA A 75 25.37 11.07 0.90
CA ALA A 75 26.13 10.79 2.12
C ALA A 75 25.56 9.64 2.96
N ALA A 76 24.23 9.40 2.91
CA ALA A 76 23.58 8.29 3.60
C ALA A 76 24.09 6.91 3.15
N LEU A 77 24.48 6.77 1.87
CA LEU A 77 25.05 5.52 1.33
C LEU A 77 26.51 5.32 1.73
N ARG A 78 27.19 6.40 2.08
CA ARG A 78 28.58 6.41 2.56
C ARG A 78 28.70 6.48 4.08
N ALA A 79 27.59 6.49 4.80
CA ALA A 79 27.57 6.62 6.24
C ALA A 79 27.66 5.26 6.96
N ALA A 80 28.30 5.26 8.12
CA ALA A 80 28.40 4.14 9.04
C ALA A 80 28.31 4.62 10.50
N PHE A 81 28.12 3.69 11.44
CA PHE A 81 28.07 3.96 12.87
C PHE A 81 29.38 3.57 13.57
N ALA A 82 30.16 4.57 14.00
CA ALA A 82 31.31 4.32 14.85
C ALA A 82 30.86 4.15 16.31
N PRO A 83 31.36 3.12 17.02
CA PRO A 83 31.26 3.06 18.48
C PRO A 83 31.93 4.30 19.08
N TYR A 84 31.31 4.88 20.10
CA TYR A 84 31.94 5.93 20.91
C TYR A 84 31.80 5.53 22.37
N GLY A 85 32.82 5.83 23.18
CA GLY A 85 33.00 5.31 24.55
C GLY A 85 31.75 5.37 25.44
N ALA A 86 31.78 4.61 26.54
CA ALA A 86 30.65 4.16 27.37
C ALA A 86 29.53 5.16 27.74
N ARG A 87 29.66 6.46 27.48
CA ARG A 87 28.68 7.51 27.79
C ARG A 87 28.09 8.27 26.59
N GLY A 88 28.61 8.12 25.35
CA GLY A 88 28.25 8.99 24.22
C GLY A 88 27.38 8.40 23.11
N GLY A 89 27.12 7.08 23.12
CA GLY A 89 26.31 6.39 22.09
C GLY A 89 26.97 6.37 20.69
N PRO A 90 26.35 5.67 19.70
CA PRO A 90 26.91 5.55 18.35
C PRO A 90 26.96 6.90 17.63
N ARG A 91 27.98 7.09 16.78
CA ARG A 91 28.17 8.29 15.97
C ARG A 91 28.11 7.97 14.48
N VAL A 92 27.43 8.81 13.71
CA VAL A 92 27.35 8.73 12.25
C VAL A 92 28.60 9.35 11.63
N VAL A 93 29.35 8.53 10.91
CA VAL A 93 30.58 8.89 10.21
C VAL A 93 30.36 8.71 8.71
N VAL A 94 30.70 9.73 7.92
CA VAL A 94 30.56 9.70 6.45
C VAL A 94 31.91 9.45 5.82
N HIS A 95 32.03 8.36 5.07
CA HIS A 95 33.25 7.98 4.36
C HIS A 95 33.39 8.75 3.05
N ARG A 96 34.63 8.99 2.59
CA ARG A 96 34.88 9.73 1.34
C ARG A 96 34.32 9.02 0.11
N ARG A 97 34.52 7.71 0.02
CA ARG A 97 34.07 6.88 -1.11
C ARG A 97 33.68 5.50 -0.62
N VAL A 98 32.61 4.95 -1.21
CA VAL A 98 32.12 3.59 -0.98
C VAL A 98 31.66 3.06 -2.33
N ALA A 99 32.05 1.82 -2.65
CA ALA A 99 31.60 1.15 -3.86
C ALA A 99 30.26 0.43 -3.61
N PRO A 100 29.30 0.49 -4.54
CA PRO A 100 28.06 -0.26 -4.43
C PRO A 100 28.35 -1.76 -4.46
N GLN A 101 27.72 -2.52 -3.57
CA GLN A 101 27.75 -3.99 -3.62
C GLN A 101 26.64 -4.48 -4.57
N LEU A 102 27.04 -4.89 -5.77
CA LEU A 102 26.16 -5.48 -6.78
C LEU A 102 26.43 -6.98 -6.91
N VAL A 103 25.39 -7.80 -6.79
CA VAL A 103 25.44 -9.23 -7.14
C VAL A 103 24.44 -9.51 -8.26
N ARG A 104 24.86 -10.24 -9.29
CA ARG A 104 23.97 -10.69 -10.37
C ARG A 104 23.73 -12.19 -10.26
N HIS A 105 22.46 -12.57 -10.36
CA HIS A 105 21.97 -13.94 -10.34
C HIS A 105 21.45 -14.28 -11.74
N PRO A 106 22.18 -15.09 -12.52
CA PRO A 106 21.71 -15.56 -13.83
C PRO A 106 20.39 -16.32 -13.74
N TYR A 107 19.70 -16.44 -14.87
CA TYR A 107 18.45 -17.18 -14.95
C TYR A 107 18.63 -18.63 -14.46
N GLY A 108 17.73 -19.07 -13.58
CA GLY A 108 17.78 -20.41 -12.96
C GLY A 108 18.77 -20.56 -11.79
N SER A 109 19.59 -19.55 -11.47
CA SER A 109 20.59 -19.65 -10.38
C SER A 109 20.01 -19.48 -8.97
N ALA A 110 18.84 -18.87 -8.84
CA ALA A 110 18.17 -18.65 -7.57
C ALA A 110 16.66 -18.52 -7.76
N ASP A 111 15.91 -19.07 -6.80
CA ASP A 111 14.50 -18.74 -6.65
C ASP A 111 14.33 -17.34 -6.03
N ARG A 112 13.35 -16.57 -6.52
CA ARG A 112 13.07 -15.20 -6.09
C ARG A 112 12.82 -15.10 -4.59
N GLN A 113 11.95 -15.97 -4.07
CA GLN A 113 11.53 -15.88 -2.66
C GLN A 113 12.69 -16.26 -1.74
N THR A 114 13.46 -17.27 -2.15
CA THR A 114 14.67 -17.71 -1.48
C THR A 114 15.74 -16.62 -1.45
N LEU A 115 15.96 -15.93 -2.58
CA LEU A 115 16.90 -14.82 -2.68
C LEU A 115 16.51 -13.64 -1.79
N LEU A 116 15.24 -13.21 -1.81
CA LEU A 116 14.74 -12.15 -0.94
C LEU A 116 14.98 -12.49 0.54
N ALA A 117 14.64 -13.72 0.95
CA ALA A 117 14.85 -14.18 2.32
C ALA A 117 16.33 -14.30 2.69
N ALA A 118 17.19 -14.75 1.78
CA ALA A 118 18.64 -14.87 2.01
C ALA A 118 19.30 -13.50 2.15
N GLU A 119 19.01 -12.57 1.24
CA GLU A 119 19.57 -11.21 1.28
C GLU A 119 19.19 -10.47 2.56
N ARG A 120 17.95 -10.65 3.04
CA ARG A 120 17.48 -10.09 4.31
C ARG A 120 18.19 -10.71 5.52
N ARG A 121 18.29 -12.04 5.58
CA ARG A 121 18.96 -12.79 6.66
C ARG A 121 20.45 -12.49 6.75
N ARG A 122 21.10 -12.18 5.63
CA ARG A 122 22.51 -11.76 5.60
C ARG A 122 22.78 -10.53 6.47
N GLY A 123 21.78 -9.68 6.71
CA GLY A 123 21.89 -8.56 7.64
C GLY A 123 22.84 -7.46 7.16
N PHE A 124 23.18 -6.56 8.08
CA PHE A 124 24.23 -5.55 7.89
C PHE A 124 25.06 -5.43 9.16
N ASP A 125 26.35 -5.16 9.01
CA ASP A 125 27.18 -4.63 10.09
C ASP A 125 27.06 -3.09 10.05
N PRO A 126 26.36 -2.45 11.00
CA PRO A 126 26.15 -1.01 10.99
C PRO A 126 27.45 -0.21 11.18
N THR A 127 28.54 -0.86 11.59
CA THR A 127 29.86 -0.22 11.73
C THR A 127 30.61 -0.08 10.40
N ARG A 128 30.11 -0.74 9.34
CA ARG A 128 30.65 -0.65 7.98
C ARG A 128 29.73 0.19 7.10
N PRO A 129 30.28 1.04 6.22
CA PRO A 129 29.46 1.82 5.31
C PRO A 129 28.89 0.94 4.18
N GLY A 130 27.97 1.50 3.39
CA GLY A 130 27.27 0.74 2.35
C GLY A 130 26.10 -0.08 2.90
N LEU A 131 25.26 0.57 3.71
CA LEU A 131 24.04 -0.03 4.30
C LEU A 131 22.88 -0.18 3.29
N LEU A 132 23.23 -0.35 2.01
CA LEU A 132 22.37 -0.71 0.90
C LEU A 132 23.14 -1.70 0.00
N ARG A 133 22.51 -2.83 -0.35
CA ARG A 133 23.03 -3.85 -1.26
C ARG A 133 22.09 -4.00 -2.44
N ILE A 134 22.65 -4.32 -3.59
CA ILE A 134 21.93 -4.43 -4.84
C ILE A 134 22.08 -5.86 -5.36
N ALA A 135 20.96 -6.53 -5.63
CA ALA A 135 20.94 -7.79 -6.35
C ALA A 135 20.12 -7.65 -7.64
N VAL A 136 20.60 -8.26 -8.73
CA VAL A 136 19.89 -8.32 -10.01
C VAL A 136 19.64 -9.79 -10.34
N LEU A 137 18.38 -10.20 -10.36
CA LEU A 137 17.95 -11.55 -10.72
C LEU A 137 17.41 -11.53 -12.16
N ASP A 138 18.00 -12.34 -13.05
CA ASP A 138 17.42 -12.57 -14.36
C ASP A 138 16.22 -13.54 -14.22
N GLU A 139 14.99 -13.03 -14.32
CA GLU A 139 13.76 -13.83 -14.19
C GLU A 139 13.37 -14.51 -15.52
N GLN A 140 13.96 -14.08 -16.64
CA GLN A 140 13.82 -14.71 -17.94
C GLN A 140 15.19 -14.81 -18.64
N PRO A 141 15.40 -15.82 -19.50
CA PRO A 141 16.64 -15.96 -20.25
C PRO A 141 16.81 -14.84 -21.28
N GLY A 142 18.05 -14.64 -21.72
CA GLY A 142 18.41 -13.69 -22.77
C GLY A 142 18.71 -12.26 -22.27
N PRO A 143 19.36 -11.43 -23.11
CA PRO A 143 19.81 -10.10 -22.73
C PRO A 143 18.66 -9.11 -22.46
N ALA A 144 17.53 -9.25 -23.16
CA ALA A 144 16.33 -8.44 -23.00
C ALA A 144 15.27 -9.07 -22.08
N GLY A 145 15.55 -10.26 -21.54
CA GLY A 145 14.64 -10.95 -20.62
C GLY A 145 14.40 -10.14 -19.34
N ARG A 146 13.18 -10.25 -18.80
CA ARG A 146 12.78 -9.60 -17.55
C ARG A 146 13.80 -9.84 -16.44
N LYS A 147 14.22 -8.77 -15.79
CA LYS A 147 15.11 -8.80 -14.62
C LYS A 147 14.39 -8.22 -13.41
N ARG A 148 14.73 -8.68 -12.23
CA ARG A 148 14.31 -8.08 -10.96
C ARG A 148 15.51 -7.44 -10.29
N VAL A 149 15.42 -6.15 -10.03
CA VAL A 149 16.39 -5.44 -9.21
C VAL A 149 15.86 -5.39 -7.78
N ILE A 150 16.68 -5.82 -6.83
CA ILE A 150 16.37 -5.89 -5.41
C ILE A 150 17.37 -5.00 -4.68
N LEU A 151 16.86 -4.01 -3.95
CA LEU A 151 17.62 -3.19 -3.02
C LEU A 151 17.32 -3.69 -1.60
N THR A 152 18.34 -4.16 -0.91
CA THR A 152 18.26 -4.51 0.50
C THR A 152 18.96 -3.42 1.30
N TYR A 153 18.33 -2.84 2.31
CA TYR A 153 18.87 -1.67 3.04
C TYR A 153 18.55 -1.72 4.53
N HIS A 154 19.36 -1.02 5.33
CA HIS A 154 19.16 -0.95 6.78
C HIS A 154 18.40 0.32 7.20
N GLN A 155 17.32 0.18 7.98
CA GLN A 155 16.46 1.31 8.41
C GLN A 155 17.18 2.36 9.24
N ALA A 156 18.32 2.01 9.84
CA ALA A 156 19.12 2.98 10.59
C ALA A 156 19.69 4.10 9.70
N MET A 157 19.83 3.91 8.38
CA MET A 157 20.31 4.95 7.45
C MET A 157 19.30 5.34 6.36
N LEU A 158 18.37 4.46 6.01
CA LEU A 158 17.47 4.67 4.88
C LEU A 158 16.06 4.22 5.21
N ASP A 159 15.06 5.00 4.80
CA ASP A 159 13.66 4.58 4.82
C ASP A 159 13.12 4.33 3.40
N GLY A 160 11.91 3.79 3.29
CA GLY A 160 11.30 3.45 1.99
C GLY A 160 11.19 4.64 1.03
N ARG A 161 10.91 5.85 1.56
CA ARG A 161 10.87 7.08 0.76
C ARG A 161 12.25 7.46 0.22
N SER A 162 13.30 7.35 1.05
CA SER A 162 14.69 7.57 0.63
C SER A 162 15.07 6.64 -0.50
N VAL A 163 14.78 5.35 -0.36
CA VAL A 163 15.17 4.36 -1.38
C VAL A 163 14.46 4.62 -2.70
N ARG A 164 13.18 5.03 -2.70
CA ARG A 164 12.49 5.47 -3.94
C ARG A 164 13.14 6.69 -4.57
N MET A 165 13.60 7.65 -3.76
CA MET A 165 14.36 8.81 -4.26
C MET A 165 15.71 8.40 -4.85
N LEU A 166 16.40 7.45 -4.22
CA LEU A 166 17.66 6.90 -4.73
C LEU A 166 17.46 6.14 -6.04
N VAL A 167 16.36 5.39 -6.20
CA VAL A 167 16.01 4.74 -7.47
C VAL A 167 15.81 5.79 -8.57
N ARG A 168 15.09 6.88 -8.29
CA ARG A 168 14.93 7.98 -9.25
C ARG A 168 16.27 8.65 -9.60
N ALA A 169 17.14 8.86 -8.61
CA ALA A 169 18.49 9.39 -8.84
C ALA A 169 19.33 8.43 -9.70
N PHE A 170 19.23 7.13 -9.45
CA PHE A 170 19.85 6.09 -10.25
C PHE A 170 19.35 6.10 -11.69
N VAL A 171 18.04 6.20 -11.93
CA VAL A 171 17.49 6.26 -13.30
C VAL A 171 18.01 7.47 -14.06
N ARG A 172 18.05 8.64 -13.42
CA ARG A 172 18.66 9.86 -14.01
C ARG A 172 20.13 9.66 -14.36
N ALA A 173 20.90 9.11 -13.42
CA ALA A 173 22.31 8.81 -13.63
C ALA A 173 22.52 7.79 -14.74
N TYR A 174 21.66 6.77 -14.81
CA TYR A 174 21.68 5.77 -15.88
C TYR A 174 21.44 6.46 -17.21
N LEU A 175 20.34 7.21 -17.37
CA LEU A 175 20.00 7.92 -18.60
C LEU A 175 21.13 8.82 -19.09
N ALA A 176 21.82 9.52 -18.19
CA ALA A 176 22.98 10.38 -18.48
C ALA A 176 24.35 9.65 -18.48
N GLU A 177 24.39 8.36 -18.84
CA GLU A 177 25.62 7.56 -18.99
C GLU A 177 26.55 7.51 -17.76
N GLY A 178 25.96 7.58 -16.56
CA GLY A 178 26.67 7.60 -15.28
C GLY A 178 26.99 9.00 -14.77
N ALA A 179 26.79 10.05 -15.58
CA ALA A 179 26.91 11.43 -15.11
C ALA A 179 25.65 11.82 -14.33
N CYS A 180 25.82 12.30 -13.10
CA CYS A 180 24.78 13.11 -12.46
C CYS A 180 25.14 14.58 -12.67
N ALA A 181 24.25 15.35 -13.30
CA ALA A 181 24.42 16.80 -13.36
C ALA A 181 24.62 17.37 -11.94
N GLY A 182 25.69 18.15 -11.77
CA GLY A 182 25.91 18.95 -10.57
C GLY A 182 24.73 19.90 -10.37
N GLY A 183 24.35 20.10 -9.11
CA GLY A 183 23.29 21.04 -8.74
C GLY A 183 23.56 21.61 -7.36
N GLU A 184 22.72 22.54 -6.95
CA GLU A 184 22.78 23.16 -5.62
C GLU A 184 22.90 22.12 -4.50
N ARG A 185 23.68 22.48 -3.46
CA ARG A 185 23.87 21.65 -2.28
C ARG A 185 22.51 21.35 -1.66
N ARG A 186 22.12 20.07 -1.63
CA ARG A 186 20.97 19.57 -0.87
C ARG A 186 21.42 19.22 0.55
N PRO A 187 20.53 19.33 1.57
CA PRO A 187 20.86 18.83 2.90
C PRO A 187 21.22 17.35 2.82
N ASP A 188 22.13 16.91 3.68
CA ASP A 188 22.45 15.51 3.87
C ASP A 188 22.20 15.03 5.32
N VAL A 189 22.47 13.76 5.60
CA VAL A 189 22.26 13.16 6.94
C VAL A 189 22.95 13.96 8.06
N ARG A 190 24.07 14.63 7.78
CA ARG A 190 24.80 15.45 8.76
C ARG A 190 24.04 16.74 9.05
N ASP A 191 23.44 17.37 8.05
CA ASP A 191 22.64 18.58 8.23
C ASP A 191 21.40 18.29 9.07
N HIS A 192 20.74 17.16 8.82
CA HIS A 192 19.63 16.70 9.65
C HIS A 192 20.05 16.44 11.10
N LEU A 193 21.18 15.77 11.34
CA LEU A 193 21.68 15.54 12.70
C LEU A 193 22.06 16.83 13.43
N ARG A 194 22.64 17.82 12.74
CA ARG A 194 22.90 19.16 13.30
C ARG A 194 21.61 19.89 13.63
N TRP A 195 20.63 19.84 12.72
CA TRP A 195 19.32 20.42 12.94
C TRP A 195 18.64 19.82 14.18
N LEU A 196 18.64 18.49 14.32
CA LEU A 196 18.12 17.78 15.49
C LEU A 196 18.83 18.19 16.80
N ALA A 197 20.15 18.40 16.75
CA ALA A 197 20.92 18.83 17.91
C ALA A 197 20.57 20.26 18.38
N GLY A 198 20.08 21.10 17.47
CA GLY A 198 19.67 22.48 17.76
C GLY A 198 18.21 22.65 18.21
N GLN A 199 17.40 21.57 18.24
CA GLN A 199 15.98 21.69 18.60
C GLN A 199 15.77 21.80 20.12
N ASP A 200 14.88 22.71 20.53
CA ASP A 200 14.36 22.75 21.90
C ASP A 200 13.39 21.58 22.13
N ARG A 201 13.66 20.79 23.16
CA ARG A 201 12.84 19.63 23.54
C ARG A 201 11.73 19.98 24.52
N GLY A 202 11.72 21.18 25.10
CA GLY A 202 10.71 21.62 26.07
C GLY A 202 9.28 21.54 25.52
N PRO A 203 8.96 22.24 24.42
CA PRO A 203 7.62 22.19 23.80
C PRO A 203 7.21 20.78 23.37
N ALA A 204 8.15 20.04 22.76
CA ALA A 204 7.94 18.65 22.35
C ALA A 204 7.60 17.76 23.55
N ARG A 205 8.34 17.86 24.64
CA ARG A 205 8.07 17.11 25.88
C ARG A 205 6.71 17.48 26.46
N ALA A 206 6.37 18.76 26.53
CA ALA A 206 5.09 19.21 27.05
C ALA A 206 3.91 18.68 26.21
N PHE A 207 4.03 18.69 24.89
CA PHE A 207 3.07 18.07 23.98
C PHE A 207 2.93 16.56 24.26
N TRP A 208 4.05 15.83 24.28
CA TRP A 208 4.06 14.39 24.42
C TRP A 208 3.67 13.86 25.80
N LEU A 209 3.73 14.69 26.85
CA LEU A 209 3.16 14.37 28.16
C LEU A 209 1.62 14.38 28.16
N ARG A 210 0.99 15.12 27.23
CA ARG A 210 -0.48 15.16 27.07
C ARG A 210 -0.98 14.22 25.98
N ALA A 211 -0.21 14.06 24.90
CA ALA A 211 -0.59 13.28 23.73
C ALA A 211 -0.27 11.77 23.84
N ALA A 212 0.44 11.34 24.88
CA ALA A 212 0.78 9.93 25.06
C ALA A 212 -0.47 9.06 25.21
N PRO A 213 -0.46 7.82 24.68
CA PRO A 213 -1.55 6.89 24.89
C PRO A 213 -1.85 6.67 26.39
N PRO A 214 -3.11 6.87 26.83
CA PRO A 214 -3.52 6.54 28.19
C PRO A 214 -3.23 5.09 28.56
N ALA A 215 -2.99 4.83 29.84
CA ALA A 215 -2.91 3.46 30.35
C ALA A 215 -4.24 2.71 30.09
N GLY A 216 -4.15 1.43 29.69
CA GLY A 216 -5.33 0.62 29.36
C GLY A 216 -5.94 0.88 27.97
N SER A 217 -5.31 1.69 27.12
CA SER A 217 -5.76 1.87 25.74
C SER A 217 -5.76 0.55 24.98
N ALA A 218 -6.79 0.31 24.16
CA ALA A 218 -6.84 -0.86 23.29
C ALA A 218 -5.83 -0.72 22.14
N THR A 219 -4.89 -1.66 22.02
CA THR A 219 -3.74 -1.59 21.11
C THR A 219 -3.72 -2.67 20.03
N LEU A 220 -4.51 -3.72 20.22
CA LEU A 220 -4.62 -4.87 19.31
C LEU A 220 -6.08 -5.08 18.86
N PRO A 221 -6.31 -5.46 17.59
CA PRO A 221 -7.63 -5.86 17.14
C PRO A 221 -8.03 -7.22 17.75
N PRO A 222 -9.32 -7.60 17.69
CA PRO A 222 -9.79 -8.89 18.19
C PRO A 222 -9.01 -10.06 17.56
N GLY A 223 -8.54 -11.00 18.40
CA GLY A 223 -7.79 -12.17 17.95
C GLY A 223 -8.70 -13.33 17.51
N GLY A 224 -8.36 -13.96 16.39
CA GLY A 224 -8.80 -15.29 15.99
C GLY A 224 -7.65 -16.29 16.07
N GLY A 225 -7.92 -17.59 16.19
CA GLY A 225 -6.92 -18.67 16.24
C GLY A 225 -6.20 -18.95 14.91
N GLY A 226 -5.85 -17.89 14.17
CA GLY A 226 -5.20 -17.97 12.87
C GLY A 226 -3.75 -18.44 12.95
N VAL A 227 -3.30 -19.12 11.90
CA VAL A 227 -1.91 -19.61 11.78
C VAL A 227 -0.96 -18.42 11.62
N ALA A 228 0.04 -18.36 12.49
CA ALA A 228 1.05 -17.31 12.51
C ALA A 228 1.86 -17.26 11.19
N GLY A 229 2.16 -16.03 10.73
CA GLY A 229 3.26 -15.78 9.78
C GLY A 229 2.91 -15.48 8.32
N VAL A 230 1.68 -15.05 8.03
CA VAL A 230 1.21 -14.78 6.65
C VAL A 230 1.12 -13.28 6.40
N ARG A 231 1.97 -12.77 5.51
CA ARG A 231 1.75 -11.48 4.84
C ARG A 231 0.38 -11.57 4.17
N THR A 232 -0.58 -10.76 4.62
CA THR A 232 -1.94 -10.76 4.05
C THR A 232 -2.15 -9.48 3.27
N THR A 233 -2.77 -9.60 2.10
CA THR A 233 -3.11 -8.45 1.26
C THR A 233 -4.61 -8.38 1.00
N ALA A 234 -5.16 -7.18 1.00
CA ALA A 234 -6.47 -6.87 0.46
C ALA A 234 -6.35 -5.70 -0.51
N ARG A 235 -7.18 -5.67 -1.55
CA ARG A 235 -7.13 -4.64 -2.58
C ARG A 235 -8.51 -4.03 -2.78
N LEU A 236 -8.57 -2.70 -2.73
CA LEU A 236 -9.69 -1.93 -3.26
C LEU A 236 -9.43 -1.69 -4.74
N ALA A 237 -10.43 -1.94 -5.57
CA ALA A 237 -10.36 -1.66 -7.00
C ALA A 237 -10.16 -0.16 -7.26
N PRO A 238 -9.64 0.23 -8.44
CA PRO A 238 -9.36 1.65 -8.73
C PRO A 238 -10.56 2.59 -8.51
N TYR A 239 -11.77 2.15 -8.86
CA TYR A 239 -12.98 2.95 -8.61
C TYR A 239 -13.30 3.08 -7.11
N GLU A 240 -13.12 2.02 -6.31
CA GLU A 240 -13.32 2.05 -4.86
C GLU A 240 -12.32 2.99 -4.19
N ALA A 241 -11.06 2.95 -4.64
CA ALA A 241 -10.00 3.84 -4.17
C ALA A 241 -10.29 5.31 -4.54
N SER A 242 -10.80 5.58 -5.75
CA SER A 242 -11.24 6.92 -6.15
C SER A 242 -12.38 7.43 -5.27
N LEU A 243 -13.41 6.60 -5.03
CA LEU A 243 -14.53 6.97 -4.16
C LEU A 243 -14.07 7.27 -2.74
N LEU A 244 -13.13 6.48 -2.20
CA LEU A 244 -12.53 6.74 -0.89
C LEU A 244 -11.76 8.06 -0.87
N ARG A 245 -11.00 8.36 -1.93
CA ARG A 245 -10.24 9.61 -2.05
C ARG A 245 -11.17 10.82 -2.09
N ASP A 246 -12.20 10.79 -2.94
CA ASP A 246 -13.17 11.87 -3.08
C ASP A 246 -13.99 12.06 -1.79
N TRP A 247 -14.36 10.96 -1.14
CA TRP A 247 -15.01 10.98 0.16
C TRP A 247 -14.10 11.61 1.22
N SER A 248 -12.84 11.20 1.30
CA SER A 248 -11.88 11.74 2.27
C SER A 248 -11.71 13.25 2.08
N ALA A 249 -11.52 13.69 0.83
CA ALA A 249 -11.41 15.10 0.48
C ALA A 249 -12.68 15.88 0.87
N ALA A 250 -13.87 15.34 0.61
CA ALA A 250 -15.13 15.96 1.00
C ALA A 250 -15.36 16.03 2.52
N GLN A 251 -14.70 15.16 3.30
CA GLN A 251 -14.68 15.23 4.77
C GLN A 251 -13.55 16.13 5.32
N GLY A 252 -12.72 16.73 4.45
CA GLY A 252 -11.55 17.52 4.88
C GLY A 252 -10.43 16.67 5.50
N VAL A 253 -10.39 15.37 5.20
CA VAL A 253 -9.39 14.44 5.73
C VAL A 253 -8.63 13.72 4.62
N THR A 254 -7.58 12.99 4.98
CA THR A 254 -6.78 12.20 4.02
C THR A 254 -7.23 10.74 3.98
N GLU A 255 -6.88 10.01 2.92
CA GLU A 255 -7.05 8.54 2.87
C GLU A 255 -6.29 7.84 4.03
N SER A 256 -5.19 8.43 4.50
CA SER A 256 -4.47 7.95 5.69
C SER A 256 -5.30 8.12 6.97
N THR A 257 -6.01 9.24 7.12
CA THR A 257 -6.96 9.46 8.24
C THR A 257 -8.13 8.47 8.16
N ALA A 258 -8.64 8.18 6.96
CA ALA A 258 -9.64 7.14 6.76
C ALA A 258 -9.13 5.76 7.22
N LEU A 259 -7.90 5.40 6.84
CA LEU A 259 -7.25 4.18 7.32
C LEU A 259 -7.11 4.14 8.84
N GLN A 260 -6.70 5.26 9.46
CA GLN A 260 -6.60 5.39 10.92
C GLN A 260 -7.96 5.23 11.60
N ALA A 261 -9.03 5.81 11.03
CA ALA A 261 -10.39 5.67 11.55
C ALA A 261 -10.89 4.23 11.45
N ALA A 262 -10.69 3.58 10.30
CA ALA A 262 -11.03 2.16 10.13
C ALA A 262 -10.29 1.28 11.14
N TRP A 263 -9.04 1.59 11.43
CA TRP A 263 -8.26 0.87 12.45
C TRP A 263 -8.74 1.14 13.87
N ALA A 264 -9.01 2.40 14.22
CA ALA A 264 -9.54 2.79 15.53
C ALA A 264 -10.85 2.06 15.86
N LEU A 265 -11.75 1.95 14.88
CA LEU A 265 -13.00 1.18 15.01
C LEU A 265 -12.74 -0.32 15.27
N GLN A 266 -11.72 -0.90 14.63
CA GLN A 266 -11.35 -2.29 14.89
C GLN A 266 -10.76 -2.50 16.29
N LEU A 267 -9.91 -1.59 16.76
CA LEU A 267 -9.36 -1.66 18.12
C LEU A 267 -10.48 -1.51 19.16
N ARG A 268 -11.43 -0.60 18.93
CA ARG A 268 -12.60 -0.41 19.80
C ARG A 268 -13.41 -1.69 19.97
N ARG A 269 -13.54 -2.46 18.89
CA ARG A 269 -14.29 -3.72 18.87
C ARG A 269 -13.60 -4.86 19.64
N ALA A 270 -12.31 -4.74 19.93
CA ALA A 270 -11.60 -5.68 20.80
C ALA A 270 -12.00 -5.53 22.27
N VAL A 271 -12.57 -4.38 22.63
CA VAL A 271 -13.04 -4.08 23.98
C VAL A 271 -14.53 -4.41 24.09
N PRO A 272 -14.98 -5.07 25.17
CA PRO A 272 -16.39 -5.36 25.41
C PRO A 272 -17.32 -4.14 25.25
N GLU A 273 -18.62 -4.40 25.03
CA GLU A 273 -19.65 -3.37 24.84
C GLU A 273 -19.72 -2.40 26.05
N GLY A 274 -19.90 -1.10 25.78
CA GLY A 274 -19.83 -0.03 26.78
C GLY A 274 -19.61 1.36 26.17
N GLY A 275 -19.32 2.37 26.99
CA GLY A 275 -19.15 3.78 26.60
C GLY A 275 -17.84 4.11 25.84
N PRO A 276 -17.31 5.34 25.98
CA PRO A 276 -16.09 5.78 25.31
C PRO A 276 -14.87 4.96 25.71
N VAL A 277 -14.05 4.55 24.72
CA VAL A 277 -12.83 3.76 24.97
C VAL A 277 -11.62 4.40 24.29
N PRO A 278 -10.51 4.62 25.02
CA PRO A 278 -9.26 5.02 24.40
C PRO A 278 -8.65 3.86 23.60
N VAL A 279 -8.31 4.12 22.34
CA VAL A 279 -7.57 3.18 21.49
C VAL A 279 -6.24 3.81 21.09
N ALA A 280 -5.22 2.98 20.86
CA ALA A 280 -3.89 3.47 20.51
C ALA A 280 -3.19 2.60 19.46
N PHE A 281 -2.55 3.24 18.50
CA PHE A 281 -1.74 2.63 17.44
C PHE A 281 -0.57 3.55 17.11
N ALA A 282 0.50 3.00 16.55
CA ALA A 282 1.57 3.81 15.99
C ALA A 282 1.19 4.23 14.56
N THR A 283 1.52 5.46 14.18
CA THR A 283 1.40 5.95 12.81
C THR A 283 2.80 6.27 12.28
N ALA A 284 3.13 5.79 11.08
CA ALA A 284 4.38 6.09 10.41
C ALA A 284 4.32 7.50 9.82
N VAL A 285 4.98 8.46 10.47
CA VAL A 285 5.14 9.82 9.93
C VAL A 285 6.37 9.89 9.03
N SER A 286 6.37 10.84 8.10
CA SER A 286 7.41 10.93 7.08
C SER A 286 8.76 11.44 7.61
N GLY A 287 8.72 12.23 8.69
CA GLY A 287 9.85 13.00 9.24
C GLY A 287 10.36 14.12 8.32
N ARG A 288 9.68 14.35 7.19
CA ARG A 288 10.10 15.29 6.14
C ARG A 288 9.27 16.57 6.09
N GLY A 289 8.30 16.71 7.00
CA GLY A 289 7.58 17.96 7.26
C GLY A 289 8.32 18.93 8.18
N ILE A 290 9.54 18.58 8.61
CA ILE A 290 10.33 19.39 9.55
C ILE A 290 10.81 20.71 8.92
N PRO A 291 11.01 21.79 9.72
CA PRO A 291 11.54 23.07 9.25
C PRO A 291 13.05 23.00 9.03
N LEU A 292 13.47 22.14 8.09
CA LEU A 292 14.81 22.05 7.54
C LEU A 292 14.69 22.20 6.03
N ASP A 293 15.32 23.24 5.48
CA ASP A 293 15.26 23.50 4.05
C ASP A 293 15.76 22.29 3.24
N GLY A 294 14.97 21.89 2.24
CA GLY A 294 15.22 20.69 1.44
C GLY A 294 14.94 19.35 2.13
N ALA A 295 14.37 19.28 3.34
CA ALA A 295 14.09 18.03 4.06
C ALA A 295 13.24 17.03 3.26
N SER A 296 12.27 17.53 2.47
CA SER A 296 11.44 16.72 1.58
C SER A 296 12.24 15.94 0.52
N ARG A 297 13.46 16.39 0.21
CA ARG A 297 14.39 15.81 -0.76
C ARG A 297 15.63 15.19 -0.13
N LEU A 298 15.68 15.03 1.20
CA LEU A 298 16.78 14.42 1.93
C LEU A 298 16.66 12.88 1.95
N PRO A 299 17.64 12.12 1.40
CA PRO A 299 17.77 10.69 1.68
C PRO A 299 18.30 10.47 3.10
N GLY A 300 17.56 9.72 3.90
CA GLY A 300 17.90 9.42 5.29
C GLY A 300 16.78 8.67 6.04
N PRO A 301 17.04 8.25 7.29
CA PRO A 301 16.10 7.48 8.10
C PRO A 301 15.12 8.42 8.82
N LEU A 302 14.31 9.16 8.06
CA LEU A 302 13.42 10.19 8.59
C LEU A 302 12.05 9.62 8.98
N CYS A 303 11.61 8.54 8.33
CA CYS A 303 10.38 7.86 8.69
C CYS A 303 10.41 7.40 10.15
N ASN A 304 9.37 7.77 10.89
CA ASN A 304 9.32 7.58 12.32
C ASN A 304 7.94 7.05 12.75
N PRO A 305 7.86 5.90 13.44
CA PRO A 305 6.61 5.44 14.03
C PRO A 305 6.35 6.21 15.33
N LEU A 306 5.25 6.97 15.37
CA LEU A 306 4.84 7.75 16.53
C LEU A 306 3.52 7.26 17.10
N PRO A 307 3.35 7.17 18.43
CA PRO A 307 2.09 6.75 19.00
C PRO A 307 1.00 7.80 18.76
N MET A 308 -0.18 7.32 18.40
CA MET A 308 -1.42 8.09 18.32
C MET A 308 -2.46 7.37 19.17
N SER A 309 -3.23 8.13 19.94
CA SER A 309 -4.39 7.63 20.67
C SER A 309 -5.60 8.51 20.42
N VAL A 310 -6.78 7.90 20.37
CA VAL A 310 -8.06 8.58 20.20
C VAL A 310 -9.11 7.89 21.06
N VAL A 311 -10.12 8.64 21.54
CA VAL A 311 -11.25 8.04 22.23
C VAL A 311 -12.32 7.71 21.20
N VAL A 312 -12.72 6.44 21.14
CA VAL A 312 -13.80 5.98 20.26
C VAL A 312 -15.07 5.85 21.09
N ASP A 313 -15.95 6.83 20.95
CA ASP A 313 -17.27 6.89 21.60
C ASP A 313 -18.35 6.43 20.62
N PRO A 314 -19.06 5.30 20.90
CA PRO A 314 -20.14 4.81 20.04
C PRO A 314 -21.28 5.82 19.79
N GLU A 315 -21.57 6.68 20.76
CA GLU A 315 -22.68 7.65 20.67
C GLU A 315 -22.29 8.93 19.92
N ALA A 316 -20.99 9.17 19.72
CA ALA A 316 -20.50 10.32 18.99
C ALA A 316 -20.72 10.17 17.47
N LEU A 317 -20.75 11.32 16.78
CA LEU A 317 -20.78 11.34 15.32
C LEU A 317 -19.45 10.84 14.74
N PHE A 318 -19.52 10.02 13.69
CA PHE A 318 -18.34 9.50 13.00
C PHE A 318 -17.47 10.63 12.40
N ALA A 319 -18.09 11.72 11.93
CA ALA A 319 -17.38 12.91 11.48
C ALA A 319 -16.50 13.53 12.59
N GLY A 320 -16.94 13.46 13.85
CA GLY A 320 -16.16 13.91 15.00
C GLY A 320 -14.89 13.07 15.22
N LEU A 321 -15.00 11.74 15.07
CA LEU A 321 -13.85 10.84 15.13
C LEU A 321 -12.83 11.14 14.02
N LEU A 322 -13.30 11.39 12.79
CA LEU A 322 -12.45 11.76 11.66
C LEU A 322 -11.73 13.10 11.91
N ALA A 323 -12.43 14.09 12.44
CA ALA A 323 -11.87 15.39 12.78
C ALA A 323 -10.82 15.30 13.90
N ASP A 324 -11.07 14.52 14.96
CA ASP A 324 -10.09 14.31 16.04
C ASP A 324 -8.82 13.62 15.50
N LEU A 325 -8.98 12.57 14.69
CA LEU A 325 -7.83 11.91 14.05
C LEU A 325 -7.04 12.84 13.12
N ALA A 326 -7.72 13.66 12.32
CA ALA A 326 -7.07 14.64 11.46
C ALA A 326 -6.32 15.71 12.28
N GLY A 327 -6.93 16.22 13.35
CA GLY A 327 -6.30 17.19 14.27
C GLY A 327 -5.06 16.60 14.94
N ARG A 328 -5.15 15.36 15.45
CA ARG A 328 -3.99 14.67 16.04
C ARG A 328 -2.88 14.43 15.03
N ALA A 329 -3.20 14.05 13.80
CA ALA A 329 -2.20 13.89 12.74
C ALA A 329 -1.50 15.22 12.42
N PHE A 330 -2.25 16.34 12.42
CA PHE A 330 -1.70 17.67 12.25
C PHE A 330 -0.77 18.07 13.41
N ASP A 331 -1.20 17.89 14.66
CA ASP A 331 -0.38 18.21 15.83
C ASP A 331 0.91 17.38 15.91
N LEU A 332 0.83 16.10 15.55
CA LEU A 332 2.00 15.21 15.46
C LEU A 332 3.03 15.71 14.45
N SER A 333 2.59 16.37 13.36
CA SER A 333 3.49 16.84 12.30
C SER A 333 4.54 17.85 12.79
N ALA A 334 4.24 18.61 13.84
CA ALA A 334 5.18 19.56 14.45
C ALA A 334 6.36 18.88 15.17
N TYR A 335 6.17 17.62 15.58
CA TYR A 335 7.10 16.87 16.42
C TYR A 335 7.51 15.52 15.82
N GLU A 336 7.40 15.35 14.50
CA GLU A 336 7.79 14.12 13.77
C GLU A 336 9.24 13.67 14.03
N TRP A 337 10.09 14.61 14.47
CA TRP A 337 11.51 14.42 14.75
C TRP A 337 11.82 13.79 16.12
N VAL A 338 10.83 13.69 17.01
CA VAL A 338 10.96 13.03 18.32
C VAL A 338 10.83 11.53 18.16
N SER A 339 11.68 10.72 18.78
CA SER A 339 11.54 9.25 18.67
C SER A 339 10.56 8.64 19.68
N ALA A 340 9.99 7.47 19.36
CA ALA A 340 9.06 6.76 20.24
C ALA A 340 9.66 6.45 21.63
N GLY A 341 10.95 6.15 21.71
CA GLY A 341 11.64 5.93 22.99
C GLY A 341 11.81 7.21 23.81
N GLN A 342 11.96 8.38 23.17
CA GLN A 342 11.91 9.67 23.90
C GLN A 342 10.52 9.91 24.48
N VAL A 343 9.46 9.66 23.71
CA VAL A 343 8.07 9.74 24.18
C VAL A 343 7.85 8.80 25.36
N GLY A 344 8.32 7.55 25.27
CA GLY A 344 8.25 6.58 26.35
C GLY A 344 8.96 7.05 27.62
N ALA A 345 10.21 7.52 27.49
CA ALA A 345 11.02 8.01 28.60
C ALA A 345 10.37 9.22 29.32
N TRP A 346 9.76 10.16 28.58
CA TRP A 346 9.07 11.29 29.18
C TRP A 346 7.81 10.90 29.93
N ASN A 347 7.15 9.82 29.52
CA ASN A 347 5.93 9.31 30.13
C ASN A 347 6.19 8.21 31.18
N GLY A 348 7.44 8.05 31.65
CA GLY A 348 7.79 7.08 32.69
C GLY A 348 7.62 5.61 32.25
N ARG A 349 7.49 5.34 30.95
CA ARG A 349 7.41 3.98 30.42
C ARG A 349 8.82 3.38 30.37
N THR A 350 8.97 2.16 30.89
CA THR A 350 10.20 1.38 30.74
C THR A 350 10.39 0.96 29.27
N PRO A 351 11.61 0.60 28.83
CA PRO A 351 11.88 0.21 27.44
C PRO A 351 11.18 -1.09 26.96
N ALA A 352 10.26 -1.66 27.73
CA ALA A 352 9.72 -3.00 27.56
C ALA A 352 8.58 -3.09 26.52
N GLY A 353 8.76 -2.46 25.36
CA GLY A 353 7.86 -2.61 24.20
C GLY A 353 7.36 -1.29 23.60
N PRO A 354 6.79 -1.33 22.38
CA PRO A 354 6.30 -0.14 21.71
C PRO A 354 5.09 0.44 22.45
N ALA A 355 4.95 1.77 22.41
CA ALA A 355 3.86 2.44 23.12
C ALA A 355 2.46 2.06 22.60
N ALA A 356 2.42 1.53 21.38
CA ALA A 356 1.28 0.87 20.78
C ALA A 356 1.76 -0.39 20.03
N GLU A 357 0.97 -1.45 20.04
CA GLU A 357 1.38 -2.75 19.50
C GLU A 357 1.18 -2.89 17.99
N THR A 358 0.41 -1.97 17.39
CA THR A 358 0.10 -1.96 15.95
C THR A 358 0.73 -0.74 15.28
N LEU A 359 1.16 -0.89 14.03
CA LEU A 359 1.73 0.20 13.22
C LEU A 359 0.91 0.40 11.94
N LEU A 360 0.46 1.62 11.68
CA LEU A 360 -0.17 2.03 10.44
C LEU A 360 0.80 2.84 9.59
N SER A 361 0.84 2.57 8.30
CA SER A 361 1.59 3.35 7.32
C SER A 361 0.76 3.55 6.06
N PHE A 362 0.89 4.73 5.47
CA PHE A 362 0.24 5.06 4.21
C PHE A 362 1.28 5.65 3.27
N ASP A 363 1.55 4.96 2.17
CA ASP A 363 2.39 5.49 1.11
C ASP A 363 1.55 6.45 0.26
N PRO A 364 2.02 7.69 0.03
CA PRO A 364 1.30 8.61 -0.83
C PRO A 364 1.17 8.03 -2.25
N PRO A 365 0.07 8.33 -2.97
CA PRO A 365 -0.09 7.86 -4.34
C PRO A 365 1.08 8.33 -5.21
N PRO A 366 1.49 7.53 -6.20
CA PRO A 366 2.40 8.03 -7.23
C PRO A 366 1.76 9.24 -7.93
N SER A 367 2.60 10.16 -8.39
CA SER A 367 2.14 11.27 -9.24
C SER A 367 1.41 10.69 -10.45
N THR A 368 0.24 11.24 -10.78
CA THR A 368 -0.56 10.83 -11.95
C THR A 368 0.00 11.34 -13.27
N ALA A 369 0.91 12.32 -13.23
CA ALA A 369 1.66 12.76 -14.41
C ALA A 369 2.67 11.71 -14.85
N ALA A 370 2.79 11.49 -16.16
CA ALA A 370 3.85 10.67 -16.75
C ALA A 370 5.22 11.18 -16.25
N ASP A 371 6.05 10.29 -15.70
CA ASP A 371 7.40 10.65 -15.25
C ASP A 371 8.26 10.76 -16.51
N PRO A 372 8.86 11.92 -16.84
CA PRO A 372 9.68 12.08 -18.05
C PRO A 372 10.82 11.05 -18.15
N LEU A 373 11.28 10.56 -17.00
CA LEU A 373 12.29 9.50 -16.95
C LEU A 373 11.81 8.16 -17.51
N ASP A 374 10.51 7.87 -17.39
CA ASP A 374 9.93 6.64 -17.95
C ASP A 374 9.86 6.74 -19.49
N GLU A 375 9.59 7.93 -20.04
CA GLU A 375 9.61 8.19 -21.49
C GLU A 375 11.03 8.07 -22.06
N ASP A 376 12.02 8.69 -21.39
CA ASP A 376 13.43 8.61 -21.78
C ASP A 376 13.97 7.17 -21.74
N LEU A 377 13.56 6.37 -20.75
CA LEU A 377 13.89 4.94 -20.69
C LEU A 377 13.22 4.16 -21.81
N ALA A 378 11.94 4.44 -22.09
CA ALA A 378 11.19 3.79 -23.16
C ALA A 378 11.82 4.05 -24.53
N ALA A 379 12.33 5.27 -24.77
CA ALA A 379 13.08 5.61 -25.98
C ALA A 379 14.35 4.77 -26.18
N GLN A 380 14.91 4.20 -25.09
CA GLN A 380 16.05 3.27 -25.12
C GLN A 380 15.63 1.79 -25.07
N GLY A 381 14.33 1.50 -25.25
CA GLY A 381 13.78 0.15 -25.19
C GLY A 381 13.73 -0.44 -23.78
N VAL A 382 13.82 0.39 -22.74
CA VAL A 382 13.79 -0.03 -21.33
C VAL A 382 12.46 0.37 -20.70
N ARG A 383 11.86 -0.53 -19.92
CA ARG A 383 10.67 -0.23 -19.13
C ARG A 383 10.84 -0.72 -17.70
N LEU A 384 10.39 0.07 -16.73
CA LEU A 384 10.45 -0.30 -15.31
C LEU A 384 9.06 -0.67 -14.77
N ALA A 385 8.98 -1.77 -14.03
CA ALA A 385 7.87 -2.02 -13.12
C ALA A 385 7.97 -1.14 -11.86
N GLY A 386 6.87 -1.01 -11.11
CA GLY A 386 6.79 -0.07 -9.99
C GLY A 386 7.59 -0.64 -8.83
N PRO A 387 8.26 0.20 -8.03
CA PRO A 387 8.96 -0.29 -6.87
C PRO A 387 7.96 -0.81 -5.85
N GLU A 388 8.05 -2.09 -5.51
CA GLU A 388 7.32 -2.72 -4.43
C GLU A 388 8.22 -2.74 -3.19
N THR A 389 7.69 -2.28 -2.05
CA THR A 389 8.39 -2.34 -0.77
C THR A 389 7.93 -3.57 0.02
N VAL A 390 8.90 -4.36 0.47
CA VAL A 390 8.66 -5.53 1.31
C VAL A 390 9.13 -5.21 2.71
N THR A 391 8.20 -4.69 3.52
CA THR A 391 8.44 -4.34 4.93
C THR A 391 8.86 -5.56 5.73
N ALA A 392 9.89 -5.44 6.56
CA ALA A 392 10.30 -6.44 7.52
C ALA A 392 9.21 -6.57 8.60
N PRO A 393 9.04 -7.75 9.21
CA PRO A 393 8.42 -7.82 10.53
C PRO A 393 9.19 -6.90 11.47
N GLY A 394 8.58 -5.78 11.88
CA GLY A 394 9.15 -4.85 12.85
C GLY A 394 8.84 -5.30 14.29
N GLY A 395 9.23 -4.49 15.28
CA GLY A 395 8.92 -4.75 16.70
C GLY A 395 7.43 -4.60 17.09
N HIS A 396 6.55 -4.36 16.13
CA HIS A 396 5.10 -4.26 16.32
C HIS A 396 4.45 -5.62 16.06
N ALA A 397 3.44 -5.99 16.85
CA ALA A 397 2.71 -7.26 16.71
C ALA A 397 2.04 -7.39 15.33
N LEU A 398 1.53 -6.27 14.81
CA LEU A 398 0.89 -6.19 13.50
C LEU A 398 1.18 -4.83 12.86
N SER A 399 1.73 -4.85 11.66
CA SER A 399 1.92 -3.66 10.83
C SER A 399 0.98 -3.71 9.62
N LEU A 400 0.24 -2.62 9.39
CA LEU A 400 -0.64 -2.44 8.24
C LEU A 400 -0.12 -1.29 7.39
N SER A 401 0.19 -1.57 6.13
CA SER A 401 0.61 -0.57 5.15
C SER A 401 -0.40 -0.47 4.01
N ALA A 402 -0.80 0.74 3.64
CA ALA A 402 -1.62 1.01 2.47
C ALA A 402 -0.83 1.76 1.40
N HIS A 403 -0.97 1.40 0.13
CA HIS A 403 -0.35 2.09 -0.99
C HIS A 403 -1.23 1.97 -2.23
N HIS A 404 -1.16 2.97 -3.11
CA HIS A 404 -1.79 2.89 -4.43
C HIS A 404 -0.92 2.07 -5.37
N ASP A 405 -1.52 1.10 -6.07
CA ASP A 405 -0.89 0.38 -7.17
C ASP A 405 -0.91 1.22 -8.46
N ARG A 406 -0.38 0.64 -9.53
CA ARG A 406 -0.27 1.32 -10.83
C ARG A 406 -1.57 1.46 -11.59
N GLU A 407 -2.55 0.62 -11.27
CA GLU A 407 -3.89 0.69 -11.86
C GLU A 407 -4.75 1.71 -11.10
N GLY A 408 -4.23 2.31 -10.02
CA GLY A 408 -4.95 3.24 -9.16
C GLY A 408 -5.75 2.56 -8.06
N GLY A 409 -5.60 1.25 -7.87
CA GLY A 409 -6.22 0.52 -6.75
C GLY A 409 -5.46 0.75 -5.44
N LEU A 410 -6.16 0.68 -4.30
CA LEU A 410 -5.54 0.81 -2.98
C LEU A 410 -5.27 -0.57 -2.38
N VAL A 411 -3.98 -0.90 -2.20
CA VAL A 411 -3.52 -2.18 -1.67
C VAL A 411 -3.16 -2.03 -0.20
N LEU A 412 -3.84 -2.80 0.66
CA LEU A 412 -3.52 -2.96 2.07
C LEU A 412 -2.70 -4.22 2.27
N THR A 413 -1.61 -4.13 3.01
CA THR A 413 -0.74 -5.25 3.37
C THR A 413 -0.56 -5.30 4.88
N GLY A 414 -0.98 -6.39 5.50
CA GLY A 414 -0.73 -6.71 6.90
C GLY A 414 0.46 -7.66 7.05
N VAL A 415 1.38 -7.33 7.96
CA VAL A 415 2.51 -8.18 8.35
C VAL A 415 2.43 -8.42 9.85
N GLN A 416 2.36 -9.69 10.24
CA GLN A 416 2.28 -10.10 11.64
C GLN A 416 3.63 -10.60 12.15
N ASP A 417 3.98 -10.21 13.37
CA ASP A 417 5.05 -10.86 14.11
C ASP A 417 4.61 -12.28 14.54
N ARG A 418 5.39 -13.29 14.15
CA ARG A 418 5.11 -14.70 14.44
C ARG A 418 5.07 -15.04 15.93
N THR A 419 5.65 -14.19 16.76
CA THR A 419 5.74 -14.38 18.21
C THR A 419 4.55 -13.81 18.98
N ARG A 420 3.69 -12.99 18.34
CA ARG A 420 2.59 -12.28 19.00
C ARG A 420 1.21 -12.65 18.42
N ARG A 421 0.22 -12.80 19.31
CA ARG A 421 -1.16 -13.21 18.97
C ARG A 421 -1.95 -12.02 18.38
N ALA A 422 -2.15 -12.03 17.07
CA ALA A 422 -3.12 -11.22 16.34
C ALA A 422 -3.69 -12.04 15.17
N ASP A 423 -4.82 -11.66 14.58
CA ASP A 423 -5.29 -12.23 13.30
C ASP A 423 -5.12 -11.18 12.21
N ALA A 424 -3.93 -11.15 11.60
CA ALA A 424 -3.61 -10.17 10.57
C ALA A 424 -4.49 -10.33 9.32
N ARG A 425 -4.94 -11.55 9.02
CA ARG A 425 -5.76 -11.79 7.84
C ARG A 425 -7.12 -11.13 8.00
N GLU A 426 -7.79 -11.42 9.10
CA GLU A 426 -9.11 -10.85 9.37
C GLU A 426 -9.04 -9.32 9.53
N ALA A 427 -8.03 -8.82 10.25
CA ALA A 427 -7.85 -7.39 10.45
C ALA A 427 -7.64 -6.62 9.14
N VAL A 428 -6.86 -7.16 8.19
CA VAL A 428 -6.63 -6.54 6.87
C VAL A 428 -7.92 -6.51 6.05
N HIS A 429 -8.64 -7.64 5.97
CA HIS A 429 -9.87 -7.71 5.18
C HIS A 429 -10.97 -6.81 5.74
N ARG A 430 -11.12 -6.74 7.06
CA ARG A 430 -12.06 -5.82 7.72
C ARG A 430 -11.73 -4.37 7.50
N THR A 431 -10.45 -4.01 7.56
CA THR A 431 -10.03 -2.65 7.24
C THR A 431 -10.45 -2.30 5.82
N ALA A 432 -10.17 -3.18 4.86
CA ALA A 432 -10.57 -2.98 3.47
C ALA A 432 -12.10 -2.87 3.30
N SER A 433 -12.86 -3.71 4.01
CA SER A 433 -14.33 -3.66 3.99
C SER A 433 -14.90 -2.36 4.58
N LEU A 434 -14.31 -1.83 5.65
CA LEU A 434 -14.69 -0.51 6.20
C LEU A 434 -14.39 0.61 5.21
N LEU A 435 -13.19 0.62 4.63
CA LEU A 435 -12.81 1.62 3.65
C LEU A 435 -13.71 1.63 2.41
N ARG A 436 -14.25 0.47 1.99
CA ARG A 436 -15.27 0.40 0.91
C ARG A 436 -16.61 1.01 1.30
N GLN A 437 -16.97 0.99 2.58
CA GLN A 437 -18.29 1.40 3.07
C GLN A 437 -18.32 2.85 3.56
N PHE A 438 -17.17 3.45 3.92
CA PHE A 438 -17.14 4.87 4.30
C PHE A 438 -17.77 5.80 3.25
N PRO A 439 -17.50 5.64 1.94
CA PRO A 439 -18.14 6.48 0.91
C PRO A 439 -19.65 6.31 0.80
N THR A 440 -20.22 5.19 1.26
CA THR A 440 -21.65 4.89 1.16
C THR A 440 -22.47 5.34 2.38
N THR A 441 -21.80 5.88 3.40
CA THR A 441 -22.40 6.23 4.69
C THR A 441 -22.92 7.68 4.68
N ASP A 442 -24.06 7.97 5.33
CA ASP A 442 -24.60 9.33 5.40
C ASP A 442 -23.74 10.22 6.32
N ARG A 443 -23.15 11.24 5.72
CA ARG A 443 -22.03 12.04 6.26
C ARG A 443 -22.39 12.85 7.51
N ARG A 444 -23.66 13.21 7.71
CA ARG A 444 -24.06 14.22 8.71
C ARG A 444 -24.62 13.65 10.00
N LEU A 445 -25.14 12.42 9.95
CA LEU A 445 -25.91 11.85 11.06
C LEU A 445 -25.37 10.49 11.52
N THR A 446 -24.43 9.89 10.80
CA THR A 446 -23.95 8.57 11.18
C THR A 446 -23.12 8.60 12.46
N THR A 447 -23.56 7.81 13.44
CA THR A 447 -22.83 7.61 14.69
C THR A 447 -21.70 6.59 14.52
N VAL A 448 -20.76 6.59 15.46
CA VAL A 448 -19.71 5.57 15.50
C VAL A 448 -20.32 4.18 15.72
N ALA A 449 -21.38 4.04 16.52
CA ALA A 449 -22.11 2.79 16.70
C ALA A 449 -22.70 2.25 15.39
N GLU A 450 -23.26 3.11 14.55
CA GLU A 450 -23.74 2.74 13.21
C GLU A 450 -22.60 2.27 12.30
N THR A 451 -21.47 2.96 12.35
CA THR A 451 -20.29 2.58 11.56
C THR A 451 -19.67 1.27 12.07
N LEU A 452 -19.71 1.00 13.38
CA LEU A 452 -19.27 -0.27 13.96
C LEU A 452 -20.15 -1.45 13.52
N ARG A 453 -21.44 -1.23 13.24
CA ARG A 453 -22.34 -2.27 12.72
C ARG A 453 -21.94 -2.76 11.31
N LEU A 454 -21.26 -1.92 10.52
CA LEU A 454 -20.72 -2.28 9.19
C LEU A 454 -19.69 -3.42 9.22
N LEU A 455 -19.08 -3.66 10.38
CA LEU A 455 -18.14 -4.77 10.60
C LEU A 455 -18.85 -6.13 10.82
N GLY A 456 -20.19 -6.19 10.80
CA GLY A 456 -20.97 -7.42 11.06
C GLY A 456 -20.90 -7.88 12.53
N PRO A 457 -21.41 -9.07 12.90
CA PRO A 457 -21.29 -9.62 14.26
C PRO A 457 -19.89 -10.19 14.58
N TRP A 458 -19.49 -10.23 15.86
CA TRP A 458 -18.26 -10.89 16.34
C TRP A 458 -18.56 -11.92 17.43
N PRO A 459 -17.94 -13.12 17.42
CA PRO A 459 -17.06 -13.67 16.37
C PRO A 459 -17.80 -13.91 15.04
N PRO A 460 -17.11 -13.90 13.88
CA PRO A 460 -17.74 -14.16 12.59
C PRO A 460 -18.34 -15.58 12.61
N LYS A 461 -19.52 -15.77 12.00
CA LYS A 461 -20.05 -17.12 11.76
C LYS A 461 -19.03 -17.87 10.88
N ARG A 462 -18.45 -18.95 11.39
CA ARG A 462 -17.54 -19.81 10.60
C ARG A 462 -18.29 -20.32 9.37
N GLN A 463 -17.81 -19.99 8.17
CA GLN A 463 -18.12 -20.77 6.99
C GLN A 463 -17.29 -22.05 7.04
N PRO A 464 -17.88 -23.24 6.78
CA PRO A 464 -17.10 -24.48 6.69
C PRO A 464 -16.06 -24.35 5.58
N ALA A 465 -14.87 -24.91 5.79
CA ALA A 465 -13.78 -24.88 4.83
C ALA A 465 -14.22 -25.55 3.51
N PRO A 466 -13.77 -25.06 2.34
CA PRO A 466 -14.03 -25.72 1.06
C PRO A 466 -13.20 -27.01 1.01
N GLY A 467 -13.80 -28.13 1.41
CA GLY A 467 -13.09 -29.41 1.50
C GLY A 467 -13.85 -30.50 2.25
N ALA A 468 -15.18 -30.58 2.10
CA ALA A 468 -16.00 -31.73 2.47
C ALA A 468 -17.38 -31.58 1.80
N ALA A 469 -17.43 -31.72 0.48
CA ALA A 469 -18.69 -32.01 -0.21
C ALA A 469 -18.72 -33.53 -0.44
N GLU A 470 -19.79 -34.18 0.01
CA GLU A 470 -20.05 -35.59 -0.31
C GLU A 470 -20.13 -35.77 -1.85
N PRO A 471 -19.69 -36.92 -2.38
CA PRO A 471 -19.64 -37.15 -3.81
C PRO A 471 -21.07 -37.21 -4.38
N VAL A 472 -21.38 -36.30 -5.30
CA VAL A 472 -22.58 -36.37 -6.14
C VAL A 472 -22.36 -37.45 -7.19
N GLU A 473 -23.28 -38.41 -7.29
CA GLU A 473 -23.17 -39.58 -8.17
C GLU A 473 -23.18 -39.18 -9.66
N ALA A 474 -22.33 -39.85 -10.45
CA ALA A 474 -22.13 -39.58 -11.88
C ALA A 474 -23.42 -39.70 -12.75
N ALA A 475 -24.50 -40.26 -12.20
CA ALA A 475 -25.81 -40.33 -12.84
C ALA A 475 -26.49 -38.94 -13.00
N GLU A 476 -26.33 -38.03 -12.03
CA GLU A 476 -26.94 -36.69 -12.10
C GLU A 476 -26.26 -35.79 -13.15
N ILE A 477 -24.98 -36.06 -13.45
CA ILE A 477 -24.21 -35.33 -14.48
C ILE A 477 -24.66 -35.74 -15.88
N ALA A 478 -24.97 -37.03 -16.09
CA ALA A 478 -25.45 -37.53 -17.38
C ALA A 478 -26.87 -37.04 -17.71
N GLU A 479 -27.74 -36.96 -16.69
CA GLU A 479 -29.14 -36.50 -16.86
C GLU A 479 -29.25 -34.98 -17.10
N ALA A 480 -28.26 -34.20 -16.64
CA ALA A 480 -28.14 -32.78 -16.95
C ALA A 480 -27.60 -32.53 -18.38
N ALA A 481 -26.74 -33.40 -18.90
CA ALA A 481 -26.17 -33.30 -20.24
C ALA A 481 -27.19 -33.58 -21.35
N ASP A 482 -28.08 -34.58 -21.16
CA ASP A 482 -29.12 -34.94 -22.14
C ASP A 482 -30.23 -33.88 -22.27
N ARG A 483 -30.37 -33.01 -21.26
CA ARG A 483 -31.35 -31.91 -21.25
C ARG A 483 -30.90 -30.68 -22.07
N VAL A 484 -29.62 -30.60 -22.43
CA VAL A 484 -29.04 -29.46 -23.17
C VAL A 484 -29.15 -29.64 -24.69
N GLU A 485 -29.35 -30.87 -25.20
CA GLU A 485 -29.26 -31.19 -26.63
C GLU A 485 -30.59 -31.10 -27.41
N ARG A 486 -31.73 -30.75 -26.78
CA ARG A 486 -33.06 -30.67 -27.43
C ARG A 486 -33.59 -29.27 -27.72
N VAL A 487 -32.71 -28.29 -27.92
CA VAL A 487 -33.11 -26.98 -28.46
C VAL A 487 -32.26 -26.69 -29.69
N GLY A 488 -32.91 -26.72 -30.87
CA GLY A 488 -32.28 -26.42 -32.16
C GLY A 488 -31.65 -25.01 -32.20
N PRO A 489 -30.94 -24.65 -33.29
CA PRO A 489 -30.10 -23.46 -33.32
C PRO A 489 -30.98 -22.20 -33.28
N VAL A 490 -31.09 -21.61 -32.09
CA VAL A 490 -31.61 -20.25 -31.90
C VAL A 490 -30.46 -19.31 -32.22
N GLU A 491 -30.63 -18.40 -33.18
CA GLU A 491 -29.71 -17.27 -33.36
C GLU A 491 -29.58 -16.53 -32.02
N ARG A 492 -28.43 -16.71 -31.35
CA ARG A 492 -28.16 -16.11 -30.04
C ARG A 492 -27.92 -14.62 -30.20
N THR A 493 -28.97 -13.83 -30.01
CA THR A 493 -28.93 -12.36 -30.05
C THR A 493 -28.33 -11.70 -28.79
N GLY A 494 -27.76 -12.48 -27.86
CA GLY A 494 -27.11 -11.97 -26.64
C GLY A 494 -28.03 -11.22 -25.66
N LEU A 495 -29.36 -11.28 -25.88
CA LEU A 495 -30.37 -10.61 -25.09
C LEU A 495 -31.49 -11.60 -24.76
N VAL A 496 -31.74 -11.81 -23.47
CA VAL A 496 -32.79 -12.68 -22.95
C VAL A 496 -33.96 -11.81 -22.48
N VAL A 497 -35.08 -11.87 -23.20
CA VAL A 497 -36.30 -11.14 -22.82
C VAL A 497 -36.99 -11.87 -21.68
N LEU A 498 -37.02 -11.23 -20.50
CA LEU A 498 -37.64 -11.75 -19.28
C LEU A 498 -39.13 -11.41 -19.21
N ARG A 499 -39.52 -10.26 -19.78
CA ARG A 499 -40.91 -9.81 -19.88
C ARG A 499 -41.07 -8.86 -21.06
N ARG A 500 -42.06 -9.08 -21.92
CA ARG A 500 -42.40 -8.15 -23.01
C ARG A 500 -43.17 -6.93 -22.48
N ALA A 501 -43.04 -5.80 -23.16
CA ALA A 501 -43.83 -4.61 -22.86
C ALA A 501 -45.32 -4.90 -23.07
N ALA A 502 -46.18 -4.40 -22.17
CA ALA A 502 -47.62 -4.54 -22.27
C ALA A 502 -48.24 -3.56 -23.28
N ARG A 503 -47.54 -2.47 -23.62
CA ARG A 503 -47.93 -1.47 -24.60
C ARG A 503 -46.69 -0.86 -25.29
N PRO A 504 -46.80 -0.44 -26.57
CA PRO A 504 -45.78 0.38 -27.22
C PRO A 504 -45.54 1.69 -26.45
N GLY A 505 -44.33 2.22 -26.44
CA GLY A 505 -43.99 3.47 -25.74
C GLY A 505 -43.62 3.31 -24.26
N ALA A 506 -43.62 2.09 -23.70
CA ALA A 506 -43.44 1.87 -22.26
C ALA A 506 -41.97 1.80 -21.80
N GLY A 507 -41.00 1.90 -22.72
CA GLY A 507 -39.58 1.78 -22.43
C GLY A 507 -39.09 0.36 -22.18
N ALA A 508 -37.77 0.22 -22.07
CA ALA A 508 -37.05 -1.03 -21.83
C ALA A 508 -36.07 -0.89 -20.65
N VAL A 509 -36.07 -1.90 -19.76
CA VAL A 509 -35.03 -2.10 -18.75
C VAL A 509 -34.21 -3.29 -19.19
N VAL A 510 -32.90 -3.09 -19.33
CA VAL A 510 -31.96 -4.17 -19.63
C VAL A 510 -31.01 -4.35 -18.46
N LEU A 511 -30.98 -5.57 -17.93
CA LEU A 511 -30.09 -5.95 -16.84
C LEU A 511 -28.71 -6.29 -17.39
N VAL A 512 -27.68 -5.61 -16.88
CA VAL A 512 -26.28 -5.85 -17.21
C VAL A 512 -25.67 -6.75 -16.13
N PRO A 513 -25.25 -7.98 -16.46
CA PRO A 513 -24.64 -8.88 -15.50
C PRO A 513 -23.25 -8.38 -15.06
N PRO A 514 -22.76 -8.81 -13.88
CA PRO A 514 -21.39 -8.55 -13.49
C PRO A 514 -20.41 -9.29 -14.43
N PRO A 515 -19.21 -8.73 -14.69
CA PRO A 515 -18.21 -9.38 -15.54
C PRO A 515 -17.84 -10.76 -14.99
N GLY A 516 -18.03 -11.82 -15.80
CA GLY A 516 -17.72 -13.20 -15.42
C GLY A 516 -18.74 -13.89 -14.49
N GLY A 517 -19.90 -13.27 -14.24
CA GLY A 517 -20.99 -13.89 -13.49
C GLY A 517 -22.07 -14.55 -14.38
N PRO A 518 -22.78 -15.59 -13.89
CA PRO A 518 -23.85 -16.22 -14.66
C PRO A 518 -25.04 -15.27 -14.86
N ALA A 519 -25.59 -15.21 -16.07
CA ALA A 519 -26.71 -14.34 -16.45
C ALA A 519 -27.96 -14.53 -15.54
N GLY A 520 -28.14 -15.72 -14.97
CA GLY A 520 -29.30 -16.10 -14.14
C GLY A 520 -29.22 -15.74 -12.66
N GLY A 521 -28.04 -15.38 -12.11
CA GLY A 521 -27.86 -15.14 -10.67
C GLY A 521 -28.57 -13.89 -10.13
N PHE A 522 -29.07 -13.04 -11.03
CA PHE A 522 -29.59 -11.72 -10.72
C PHE A 522 -31.09 -11.55 -11.06
N VAL A 523 -31.71 -12.58 -11.63
CA VAL A 523 -33.12 -12.56 -12.09
C VAL A 523 -34.09 -12.88 -10.96
N ALA A 524 -33.68 -13.70 -9.99
CA ALA A 524 -34.54 -14.27 -8.97
C ALA A 524 -35.19 -13.28 -7.96
N PRO A 525 -34.67 -12.05 -7.70
CA PRO A 525 -35.31 -11.15 -6.72
C PRO A 525 -35.92 -9.87 -7.29
N LEU A 526 -35.91 -9.60 -8.60
CA LEU A 526 -36.45 -8.35 -9.15
C LEU A 526 -37.98 -8.34 -9.17
N ARG A 527 -38.59 -7.94 -8.05
CA ARG A 527 -40.01 -7.57 -7.99
C ARG A 527 -40.16 -6.08 -8.32
N VAL A 528 -40.00 -5.71 -9.59
CA VAL A 528 -40.44 -4.39 -10.07
C VAL A 528 -41.97 -4.42 -10.14
N HIS A 529 -42.62 -4.32 -8.99
CA HIS A 529 -44.07 -4.27 -8.90
C HIS A 529 -44.55 -2.99 -9.61
N ARG A 530 -45.40 -3.18 -10.64
CA ARG A 530 -46.19 -2.15 -11.38
C ARG A 530 -45.58 -1.45 -12.59
N TRP A 531 -44.43 -1.84 -13.12
CA TRP A 531 -43.94 -1.28 -14.40
C TRP A 531 -44.40 -2.10 -15.61
N GLU A 532 -44.83 -1.45 -16.70
CA GLU A 532 -45.47 -2.09 -17.87
C GLU A 532 -44.55 -2.23 -19.10
N GLY A 533 -43.30 -1.77 -19.04
CA GLY A 533 -42.34 -1.89 -20.14
C GLY A 533 -41.57 -3.20 -20.17
N GLN A 534 -40.71 -3.33 -21.19
CA GLN A 534 -39.94 -4.54 -21.48
C GLN A 534 -38.82 -4.74 -20.47
N LEU A 535 -38.73 -5.93 -19.86
CA LEU A 535 -37.59 -6.32 -19.03
C LEU A 535 -36.78 -7.38 -19.78
N ALA A 536 -35.49 -7.13 -19.97
CA ALA A 536 -34.55 -8.08 -20.56
C ALA A 536 -33.25 -8.13 -19.76
N ALA A 537 -32.44 -9.15 -20.00
CA ALA A 537 -31.09 -9.29 -19.45
C ALA A 537 -30.11 -9.58 -20.58
N LEU A 538 -28.90 -9.04 -20.49
CA LEU A 538 -27.83 -9.39 -21.42
C LEU A 538 -27.30 -10.78 -21.07
N ASP A 539 -27.29 -11.66 -22.06
CA ASP A 539 -26.60 -12.94 -22.00
C ASP A 539 -25.32 -12.82 -22.82
N ALA A 540 -24.19 -12.84 -22.10
CA ALA A 540 -22.81 -12.59 -22.52
C ALA A 540 -22.56 -12.16 -23.99
N PRO A 541 -21.86 -11.03 -24.14
CA PRO A 541 -20.44 -11.15 -24.51
C PRO A 541 -19.48 -10.42 -23.54
N VAL A 542 -18.19 -10.73 -23.66
CA VAL A 542 -17.12 -10.43 -22.68
C VAL A 542 -16.70 -8.95 -22.67
N ASP A 543 -17.30 -8.10 -23.51
CA ASP A 543 -16.97 -6.68 -23.63
C ASP A 543 -18.19 -5.79 -23.97
N ALA A 544 -18.01 -4.46 -23.81
CA ALA A 544 -19.06 -3.49 -24.08
C ALA A 544 -19.47 -3.41 -25.57
N ALA A 545 -18.61 -3.81 -26.51
CA ALA A 545 -18.93 -3.79 -27.94
C ALA A 545 -20.02 -4.81 -28.27
N GLY A 546 -19.83 -6.04 -27.80
CA GLY A 546 -20.81 -7.10 -28.03
C GLY A 546 -22.13 -6.83 -27.29
N CYS A 547 -22.08 -6.20 -26.10
CA CYS A 547 -23.30 -5.79 -25.41
C CYS A 547 -24.11 -4.75 -26.21
N VAL A 548 -23.44 -3.77 -26.84
CA VAL A 548 -24.12 -2.79 -27.70
C VAL A 548 -24.71 -3.45 -28.95
N ALA A 549 -24.03 -4.45 -29.53
CA ALA A 549 -24.57 -5.22 -30.64
C ALA A 549 -25.85 -5.97 -30.26
N ALA A 550 -25.88 -6.60 -29.07
CA ALA A 550 -27.07 -7.27 -28.53
C ALA A 550 -28.24 -6.31 -28.22
N LEU A 551 -27.94 -5.04 -27.92
CA LEU A 551 -28.95 -4.01 -27.64
C LEU A 551 -29.56 -3.39 -28.90
N ARG A 552 -29.01 -3.61 -30.10
CA ARG A 552 -29.49 -3.00 -31.36
C ARG A 552 -31.00 -3.15 -31.59
N PRO A 553 -31.65 -4.32 -31.37
CA PRO A 553 -33.09 -4.45 -31.57
C PRO A 553 -33.92 -3.58 -30.62
N VAL A 554 -33.45 -3.39 -29.39
CA VAL A 554 -34.13 -2.55 -28.38
C VAL A 554 -33.92 -1.07 -28.70
N LEU A 555 -32.70 -0.70 -29.11
CA LEU A 555 -32.39 0.66 -29.52
C LEU A 555 -33.20 1.05 -30.77
N ALA A 556 -33.27 0.17 -31.77
CA ALA A 556 -34.02 0.38 -33.01
C ALA A 556 -35.52 0.60 -32.82
N ALA A 557 -36.10 0.15 -31.71
CA ALA A 557 -37.48 0.44 -31.37
C ALA A 557 -37.71 1.92 -30.97
N GLY A 558 -36.65 2.69 -30.69
CA GLY A 558 -36.74 4.10 -30.32
C GLY A 558 -37.28 4.37 -28.91
N GLU A 559 -37.38 3.32 -28.10
CA GLU A 559 -37.97 3.35 -26.76
C GLU A 559 -36.95 3.81 -25.70
N PRO A 560 -37.39 4.47 -24.61
CA PRO A 560 -36.50 4.83 -23.50
C PRO A 560 -35.83 3.60 -22.89
N LEU A 561 -34.49 3.58 -22.86
CA LEU A 561 -33.70 2.45 -22.35
C LEU A 561 -33.03 2.81 -21.01
N VAL A 562 -33.22 1.94 -20.01
CA VAL A 562 -32.52 2.00 -18.72
C VAL A 562 -31.68 0.75 -18.52
N LEU A 563 -30.41 0.92 -18.18
CA LEU A 563 -29.49 -0.17 -17.85
C LEU A 563 -29.48 -0.39 -16.33
N GLY A 564 -29.96 -1.54 -15.87
CA GLY A 564 -29.94 -1.93 -14.47
C GLY A 564 -28.78 -2.86 -14.17
N CYS A 565 -28.00 -2.61 -13.11
CA CYS A 565 -26.89 -3.50 -12.76
C CYS A 565 -26.56 -3.51 -11.26
N HIS A 566 -25.85 -4.57 -10.86
CA HIS A 566 -25.15 -4.61 -9.57
C HIS A 566 -23.97 -3.62 -9.58
N THR A 567 -23.48 -3.20 -8.41
CA THR A 567 -22.24 -2.40 -8.30
C THR A 567 -21.07 -3.01 -9.06
N ALA A 568 -20.96 -4.35 -9.06
CA ALA A 568 -19.94 -5.08 -9.81
C ALA A 568 -20.10 -5.02 -11.34
N GLY A 569 -21.29 -4.73 -11.87
CA GLY A 569 -21.57 -4.54 -13.30
C GLY A 569 -21.61 -3.07 -13.75
N ALA A 570 -21.47 -2.12 -12.81
CA ALA A 570 -21.63 -0.68 -13.08
C ALA A 570 -20.65 -0.14 -14.12
N GLY A 571 -19.40 -0.62 -14.10
CA GLY A 571 -18.39 -0.22 -15.08
C GLY A 571 -18.79 -0.58 -16.50
N LEU A 572 -19.23 -1.82 -16.70
CA LEU A 572 -19.71 -2.32 -17.99
C LEU A 572 -20.98 -1.57 -18.43
N ALA A 573 -21.93 -1.32 -17.53
CA ALA A 573 -23.16 -0.60 -17.84
C ALA A 573 -22.91 0.86 -18.30
N HIS A 574 -22.01 1.60 -17.62
CA HIS A 574 -21.65 2.95 -18.05
C HIS A 574 -20.85 2.96 -19.35
N GLU A 575 -20.01 1.94 -19.58
CA GLU A 575 -19.30 1.82 -20.85
C GLU A 575 -20.25 1.54 -22.03
N ILE A 576 -21.25 0.68 -21.82
CA ILE A 576 -22.33 0.44 -22.78
C ILE A 576 -23.07 1.75 -23.07
N ALA A 577 -23.50 2.49 -22.05
CA ALA A 577 -24.25 3.73 -22.22
C ALA A 577 -23.50 4.76 -23.09
N ARG A 578 -22.21 4.99 -22.78
CA ARG A 578 -21.35 5.89 -23.58
C ARG A 578 -21.19 5.43 -25.03
N ARG A 579 -21.06 4.12 -25.26
CA ARG A 579 -20.93 3.59 -26.62
C ARG A 579 -22.24 3.70 -27.40
N VAL A 580 -23.40 3.48 -26.76
CA VAL A 580 -24.72 3.70 -27.37
C VAL A 580 -24.84 5.15 -27.86
N ALA A 581 -24.45 6.12 -27.02
CA ALA A 581 -24.41 7.53 -27.39
C ALA A 581 -23.45 7.81 -28.57
N ALA A 582 -22.27 7.19 -28.57
CA ALA A 582 -21.30 7.31 -29.66
C ALA A 582 -21.80 6.77 -31.01
N PHE A 583 -22.77 5.85 -31.02
CA PHE A 583 -23.45 5.35 -32.22
C PHE A 583 -24.66 6.19 -32.64
N GLY A 584 -24.90 7.33 -32.01
CA GLY A 584 -25.98 8.28 -32.37
C GLY A 584 -27.35 7.96 -31.75
N TRP A 585 -27.41 7.04 -30.79
CA TRP A 585 -28.64 6.74 -30.03
C TRP A 585 -28.71 7.57 -28.75
N PRO A 586 -29.91 7.79 -28.16
CA PRO A 586 -30.02 8.42 -26.85
C PRO A 586 -29.22 7.65 -25.79
N GLU A 587 -28.46 8.37 -24.95
CA GLU A 587 -27.68 7.75 -23.89
C GLU A 587 -28.61 7.10 -22.85
N PRO A 588 -28.52 5.77 -22.61
CA PRO A 588 -29.35 5.09 -21.62
C PRO A 588 -29.03 5.54 -20.20
N ALA A 589 -30.06 5.74 -19.38
CA ALA A 589 -29.86 5.96 -17.95
C ALA A 589 -29.34 4.69 -17.28
N VAL A 590 -28.39 4.82 -16.35
CA VAL A 590 -27.79 3.67 -15.64
C VAL A 590 -28.22 3.65 -14.18
N ALA A 591 -28.95 2.60 -13.78
CA ALA A 591 -29.35 2.35 -12.40
C ALA A 591 -28.43 1.30 -11.76
N VAL A 592 -27.69 1.69 -10.72
CA VAL A 592 -26.74 0.82 -10.02
C VAL A 592 -27.18 0.60 -8.58
N ALA A 593 -27.13 -0.63 -8.09
CA ALA A 593 -27.40 -0.92 -6.67
C ALA A 593 -26.61 -2.14 -6.14
N PRO A 594 -26.38 -2.22 -4.82
CA PRO A 594 -25.60 -3.30 -4.18
C PRO A 594 -26.41 -4.58 -3.91
N ASP A 595 -27.72 -4.57 -4.16
CA ASP A 595 -28.60 -5.70 -3.99
C ASP A 595 -29.87 -5.51 -4.85
N ALA A 596 -30.62 -6.59 -5.08
CA ALA A 596 -31.79 -6.57 -5.96
C ALA A 596 -32.98 -5.74 -5.41
N GLY A 597 -33.12 -5.62 -4.09
CA GLY A 597 -34.17 -4.80 -3.47
C GLY A 597 -33.90 -3.31 -3.66
N SER A 598 -32.64 -2.89 -3.48
CA SER A 598 -32.18 -1.53 -3.75
C SER A 598 -32.21 -1.21 -5.24
N LEU A 599 -31.92 -2.19 -6.12
CA LEU A 599 -32.00 -1.99 -7.57
C LEU A 599 -33.42 -1.71 -8.04
N SER A 600 -34.42 -2.38 -7.47
CA SER A 600 -35.83 -2.13 -7.79
C SER A 600 -36.22 -0.67 -7.52
N ARG A 601 -35.69 -0.06 -6.46
CA ARG A 601 -35.90 1.37 -6.14
C ARG A 601 -35.15 2.30 -7.10
N ALA A 602 -33.90 1.98 -7.42
CA ALA A 602 -33.11 2.76 -8.37
C ALA A 602 -33.72 2.74 -9.78
N LEU A 603 -34.20 1.58 -10.24
CA LEU A 603 -34.92 1.44 -11.50
C LEU A 603 -36.24 2.23 -11.50
N ALA A 604 -37.01 2.17 -10.41
CA ALA A 604 -38.25 2.95 -10.29
C ALA A 604 -38.01 4.47 -10.30
N ALA A 605 -36.83 4.93 -9.85
CA ALA A 605 -36.44 6.34 -9.95
C ALA A 605 -35.96 6.72 -11.35
N ALA A 606 -35.22 5.85 -12.03
CA ALA A 606 -34.71 6.08 -13.38
C ALA A 606 -35.79 5.99 -14.49
N LEU A 607 -36.93 5.37 -14.18
CA LEU A 607 -38.10 5.24 -15.08
C LEU A 607 -39.13 6.36 -14.91
N ARG A 608 -38.91 7.32 -13.99
CA ARG A 608 -39.70 8.55 -13.83
C ARG A 608 -39.01 9.69 -14.55
#